data_AF-A0A9Y2IAK2-F1
#
_entry.id   AF-A0A9Y2IAK2-F1
#
_cell.length_a   1.000
_cell.length_b   1.000
_cell.length_c   1.000
_cell.angle_alpha   90.00
_cell.angle_beta   90.00
_cell.angle_gamma   90.00
#
_symmetry.space_group_name_H-M   'P 1'
#
loop_
_entity.id
_entity.type
_entity.pdbx_description
1 polymer ?
#
loop_
_entity_poly.entity_id
_entity_poly.type
_entity_poly.pdbx_seq_one_letter_code
_entity_poly.pdbx_strand_id
1 'polypeptide(L)'
;MRPTFDERQLELELERAEKLDYELMKAYVRLSPEMHRRVIDWAHARRLPVTSHYHHPALAFGGDGMEHMGATNRLGYSRTVSLLGSGYDDVVEPFVRRGAARTPTLFAASALFRDDTSLVTDRRVRTLYPAWEYTSLRKSVTAAKSADQTALLDNLRRQVAQAAAILRGGGRVITAPTPPSTTPP
;
A
#
# COMPACT_ATOMS: atom_id res chain seq x y z
N MET A 1 -12.70 2.04 -10.10
CA MET A 1 -11.92 1.03 -10.85
C MET A 1 -12.82 -0.13 -11.20
N ARG A 2 -12.91 -0.54 -12.47
CA ARG A 2 -13.65 -1.75 -12.87
C ARG A 2 -12.78 -2.97 -12.52
N PRO A 3 -13.25 -3.93 -11.70
CA PRO A 3 -12.45 -5.10 -11.40
C PRO A 3 -12.35 -6.06 -12.58
N THR A 4 -11.21 -6.72 -12.73
CA THR A 4 -10.96 -7.85 -13.64
C THR A 4 -11.45 -9.15 -12.98
N PHE A 5 -12.44 -9.82 -13.58
CA PHE A 5 -13.11 -10.99 -13.00
C PHE A 5 -12.88 -12.31 -13.75
N ASP A 6 -12.44 -12.24 -15.01
CA ASP A 6 -12.27 -13.41 -15.86
C ASP A 6 -11.01 -13.28 -16.74
N GLU A 7 -10.62 -14.38 -17.38
CA GLU A 7 -9.40 -14.45 -18.18
C GLU A 7 -9.44 -13.54 -19.41
N ARG A 8 -10.61 -13.38 -20.04
CA ARG A 8 -10.78 -12.50 -21.21
C ARG A 8 -10.54 -11.04 -20.81
N GLN A 9 -11.06 -10.62 -19.65
CA GLN A 9 -10.80 -9.29 -19.12
C GLN A 9 -9.32 -9.11 -18.77
N LEU A 10 -8.67 -10.14 -18.22
CA LEU A 10 -7.24 -10.09 -17.93
C LEU A 10 -6.44 -9.87 -19.22
N GLU A 11 -6.75 -10.59 -20.30
CA GLU A 11 -6.10 -10.43 -21.61
C GLU A 11 -6.22 -9.00 -22.13
N LEU A 12 -7.40 -8.40 -22.04
CA LEU A 12 -7.62 -7.01 -22.45
C LEU A 12 -6.79 -6.02 -21.62
N GLU A 13 -6.67 -6.23 -20.30
CA GLU A 13 -5.85 -5.35 -19.45
C GLU A 13 -4.34 -5.54 -19.69
N LEU A 14 -3.89 -6.75 -20.01
CA LEU A 14 -2.49 -7.01 -20.39
C LEU A 14 -2.16 -6.40 -21.76
N GLU A 15 -3.02 -6.57 -22.76
CA GLU A 15 -2.88 -5.94 -24.08
C GLU A 15 -2.88 -4.41 -23.94
N ARG A 16 -3.74 -3.87 -23.08
CA ARG A 16 -3.76 -2.44 -22.77
C ARG A 16 -2.45 -1.98 -22.14
N ALA A 17 -1.92 -2.70 -21.17
CA ALA A 17 -0.67 -2.35 -20.50
C ALA A 17 0.51 -2.31 -21.49
N GLU A 18 0.54 -3.24 -22.46
CA GLU A 18 1.53 -3.25 -23.54
C GLU A 18 1.37 -2.06 -24.49
N LYS A 19 0.14 -1.79 -24.97
CA LYS A 19 -0.12 -0.68 -25.90
C LYS A 19 0.08 0.71 -25.30
N LEU A 20 0.03 0.82 -23.98
CA LEU A 20 0.22 2.07 -23.25
C LEU A 20 1.60 2.16 -22.57
N ASP A 21 2.53 1.25 -22.90
CA ASP A 21 3.91 1.23 -22.41
C ASP A 21 4.01 1.36 -20.89
N TYR A 22 3.27 0.54 -20.16
CA TYR A 22 3.33 0.56 -18.70
C TYR A 22 4.73 0.21 -18.20
N GLU A 23 5.23 0.96 -17.22
CA GLU A 23 6.54 0.72 -16.58
C GLU A 23 6.44 -0.15 -15.32
N LEU A 24 5.22 -0.45 -14.86
CA LEU A 24 4.95 -1.29 -13.69
C LEU A 24 3.54 -1.88 -13.78
N MET A 25 3.40 -3.12 -13.32
CA MET A 25 2.09 -3.76 -13.17
C MET A 25 1.64 -3.73 -11.71
N LYS A 26 0.41 -3.25 -11.47
CA LYS A 26 -0.20 -3.23 -10.14
C LYS A 26 -1.41 -4.15 -10.10
N ALA A 27 -1.31 -5.27 -9.37
CA ALA A 27 -2.44 -6.17 -9.14
C ALA A 27 -3.28 -5.74 -7.92
N TYR A 28 -4.57 -5.51 -8.15
CA TYR A 28 -5.51 -5.06 -7.11
C TYR A 28 -6.15 -6.23 -6.34
N VAL A 29 -6.84 -5.93 -5.24
CA VAL A 29 -7.21 -6.90 -4.20
C VAL A 29 -8.09 -8.06 -4.69
N ARG A 30 -8.89 -7.85 -5.74
CA ARG A 30 -9.89 -8.82 -6.23
C ARG A 30 -9.37 -9.82 -7.26
N LEU A 31 -8.19 -9.59 -7.84
CA LEU A 31 -7.62 -10.52 -8.81
C LEU A 31 -7.36 -11.87 -8.13
N SER A 32 -7.73 -12.99 -8.76
CA SER A 32 -7.49 -14.32 -8.19
C SER A 32 -5.98 -14.61 -8.08
N PRO A 33 -5.54 -15.53 -7.19
CA PRO A 33 -4.14 -15.94 -7.14
C PRO A 33 -3.58 -16.42 -8.48
N GLU A 34 -4.36 -17.19 -9.23
CA GLU A 34 -3.98 -17.77 -10.53
C GLU A 34 -3.75 -16.67 -11.57
N MET A 35 -4.71 -15.74 -11.68
CA MET A 35 -4.57 -14.58 -12.56
C MET A 35 -3.44 -13.65 -12.12
N HIS A 36 -3.21 -13.50 -10.81
CA HIS A 36 -2.08 -12.71 -10.31
C HIS A 36 -0.73 -13.32 -10.70
N ARG A 37 -0.60 -14.65 -10.63
CA ARG A 37 0.60 -15.33 -11.14
C ARG A 37 0.79 -15.08 -12.64
N ARG A 38 -0.28 -15.16 -13.42
CA ARG A 38 -0.24 -14.84 -14.87
C ARG A 38 0.18 -13.40 -15.15
N VAL A 39 -0.23 -12.43 -14.33
CA VAL A 39 0.26 -11.04 -14.41
C VAL A 39 1.77 -10.96 -14.13
N ILE A 40 2.26 -11.67 -13.11
CA ILE A 40 3.68 -11.70 -12.76
C ILE A 40 4.50 -12.28 -13.92
N ASP A 41 4.11 -13.46 -14.41
CA ASP A 41 4.80 -14.14 -15.51
C ASP A 41 4.84 -13.27 -16.79
N TRP A 42 3.71 -12.63 -17.12
CA TRP A 42 3.61 -11.74 -18.29
C TRP A 42 4.49 -10.49 -18.18
N ALA A 43 4.52 -9.88 -16.99
CA ALA A 43 5.28 -8.66 -16.72
C ALA A 43 6.78 -8.93 -16.68
N HIS A 44 7.19 -10.03 -16.04
CA HIS A 44 8.60 -10.43 -15.97
C HIS A 44 9.17 -10.80 -17.34
N ALA A 45 8.38 -11.44 -18.22
CA ALA A 45 8.76 -11.66 -19.62
C ALA A 45 9.06 -10.35 -20.38
N ARG A 46 8.52 -9.23 -19.90
CA ARG A 46 8.70 -7.86 -20.42
C ARG A 46 9.62 -6.99 -19.56
N ARG A 47 10.26 -7.57 -18.53
CA ARG A 47 11.15 -6.88 -17.58
C ARG A 47 10.45 -5.75 -16.81
N LEU A 48 9.14 -5.89 -16.56
CA LEU A 48 8.36 -4.95 -15.77
C LEU A 48 8.22 -5.47 -14.32
N PRO A 49 8.41 -4.61 -13.30
CA PRO A 49 8.13 -4.97 -11.91
C PRO A 49 6.62 -5.10 -11.66
N VAL A 50 6.25 -5.95 -10.71
CA VAL A 50 4.86 -6.18 -10.30
C VAL A 50 4.68 -5.92 -8.82
N THR A 51 3.76 -5.03 -8.47
CA THR A 51 3.36 -4.78 -7.08
C THR A 51 1.92 -5.18 -6.83
N SER A 52 1.57 -5.47 -5.58
CA SER A 52 0.20 -5.83 -5.22
C SER A 52 -0.15 -5.42 -3.78
N HIS A 53 -1.35 -5.77 -3.33
CA HIS A 53 -1.74 -5.64 -1.91
C HIS A 53 -1.40 -6.89 -1.09
N TYR A 54 -0.80 -7.90 -1.71
CA TYR A 54 -0.61 -9.20 -1.11
C TYR A 54 0.86 -9.50 -0.90
N HIS A 55 1.13 -10.05 0.28
CA HIS A 55 2.40 -10.68 0.62
C HIS A 55 2.37 -12.12 0.13
N HIS A 56 1.54 -12.96 0.74
CA HIS A 56 1.29 -14.33 0.27
C HIS A 56 -0.02 -14.41 -0.54
N PRO A 57 -0.10 -15.15 -1.67
CA PRO A 57 0.98 -15.88 -2.33
C PRO A 57 1.81 -15.04 -3.32
N ALA A 58 1.56 -13.74 -3.46
CA ALA A 58 2.20 -12.89 -4.47
C ALA A 58 3.74 -12.97 -4.47
N LEU A 59 4.37 -12.81 -3.30
CA LEU A 59 5.82 -12.92 -3.14
C LEU A 59 6.32 -14.35 -3.40
N ALA A 60 5.49 -15.37 -3.14
CA ALA A 60 5.83 -16.75 -3.47
C ALA A 60 5.79 -17.01 -4.99
N PHE A 61 4.98 -16.26 -5.73
CA PHE A 61 4.94 -16.28 -7.19
C PHE A 61 6.02 -15.40 -7.83
N GLY A 62 6.82 -14.67 -7.05
CA GLY A 62 7.87 -13.79 -7.55
C GLY A 62 7.50 -12.31 -7.65
N GLY A 63 6.37 -11.88 -7.09
CA GLY A 63 6.00 -10.46 -7.07
C GLY A 63 7.09 -9.57 -6.44
N ASP A 64 7.29 -8.39 -7.03
CA ASP A 64 8.42 -7.51 -6.73
C ASP A 64 8.15 -6.54 -5.56
N GLY A 65 6.89 -6.37 -5.17
CA GLY A 65 6.57 -5.57 -3.99
C GLY A 65 5.14 -5.65 -3.48
N MET A 66 4.96 -5.21 -2.25
CA MET A 66 3.65 -5.07 -1.61
C MET A 66 3.44 -3.65 -1.08
N GLU A 67 2.29 -3.10 -1.46
CA GLU A 67 1.78 -1.83 -0.95
C GLU A 67 1.04 -2.03 0.38
N HIS A 68 1.15 -1.01 1.22
CA HIS A 68 0.59 -0.85 2.56
C HIS A 68 1.12 -1.81 3.62
N MET A 69 1.11 -1.40 4.88
CA MET A 69 1.40 -2.30 6.01
C MET A 69 0.31 -3.34 6.21
N GLY A 70 -0.93 -2.89 6.04
CA GLY A 70 -2.14 -3.69 5.92
C GLY A 70 -3.15 -2.89 5.10
N ALA A 71 -3.98 -3.59 4.35
CA ALA A 71 -4.99 -2.96 3.50
C ALA A 71 -6.20 -3.88 3.32
N THR A 72 -7.19 -3.36 2.60
CA THR A 72 -8.29 -4.14 2.05
C THR A 72 -7.74 -5.40 1.40
N ASN A 73 -8.37 -6.53 1.70
CA ASN A 73 -7.95 -7.83 1.23
C ASN A 73 -9.18 -8.69 0.96
N ARG A 74 -9.03 -9.70 0.10
CA ARG A 74 -10.11 -10.61 -0.30
C ARG A 74 -10.52 -11.60 0.78
N LEU A 75 -9.76 -11.71 1.86
CA LEU A 75 -9.97 -12.71 2.92
C LEU A 75 -10.77 -12.15 4.10
N GLY A 76 -11.04 -10.85 4.12
CA GLY A 76 -11.72 -10.17 5.24
C GLY A 76 -10.81 -9.87 6.45
N TYR A 77 -9.53 -10.27 6.43
CA TYR A 77 -8.58 -10.02 7.52
C TYR A 77 -7.14 -9.87 7.02
N SER A 78 -6.33 -9.10 7.74
CA SER A 78 -4.93 -8.87 7.41
C SER A 78 -4.07 -10.10 7.71
N ARG A 79 -3.14 -10.41 6.81
CA ARG A 79 -2.10 -11.45 7.00
C ARG A 79 -0.70 -10.87 7.18
N THR A 80 -0.56 -9.56 7.26
CA THR A 80 0.75 -8.87 7.26
C THR A 80 0.94 -7.91 8.41
N VAL A 81 -0.15 -7.58 9.10
CA VAL A 81 -0.19 -6.72 10.28
C VAL A 81 -1.35 -7.15 11.16
N SER A 82 -1.12 -7.27 12.47
CA SER A 82 -2.14 -7.57 13.47
C SER A 82 -3.07 -6.36 13.70
N LEU A 83 -4.16 -6.57 14.44
CA LEU A 83 -5.05 -5.47 14.83
C LEU A 83 -4.31 -4.35 15.58
N LEU A 84 -3.25 -4.71 16.32
CA LEU A 84 -2.42 -3.77 17.07
C LEU A 84 -1.29 -3.13 16.25
N GLY A 85 -1.15 -3.45 14.96
CA GLY A 85 -0.13 -2.84 14.10
C GLY A 85 1.19 -3.62 14.02
N SER A 86 1.28 -4.81 14.63
CA SER A 86 2.50 -5.64 14.61
C SER A 86 2.55 -6.55 13.39
N GLY A 87 3.68 -6.62 12.71
CA GLY A 87 4.03 -7.73 11.83
C GLY A 87 5.25 -8.49 12.36
N TYR A 88 5.28 -9.80 12.10
CA TYR A 88 6.27 -10.72 12.67
C TYR A 88 7.26 -11.21 11.61
N ASP A 89 8.20 -12.05 12.00
CA ASP A 89 9.31 -12.50 11.16
C ASP A 89 8.85 -13.25 9.91
N ASP A 90 7.76 -14.01 10.00
CA ASP A 90 7.13 -14.70 8.85
C ASP A 90 6.61 -13.73 7.78
N VAL A 91 6.32 -12.48 8.16
CA VAL A 91 5.96 -11.40 7.23
C VAL A 91 7.21 -10.67 6.74
N VAL A 92 8.17 -10.38 7.62
CA VAL A 92 9.39 -9.61 7.30
C VAL A 92 10.34 -10.39 6.40
N GLU A 93 10.60 -11.66 6.73
CA GLU A 93 11.63 -12.50 6.12
C GLU A 93 11.42 -12.68 4.60
N PRO A 94 10.20 -12.87 4.07
CA PRO A 94 10.00 -12.95 2.63
C PRO A 94 10.37 -11.68 1.87
N PHE A 95 10.17 -10.48 2.43
CA PHE A 95 10.64 -9.24 1.80
C PHE A 95 12.17 -9.21 1.70
N VAL A 96 12.84 -9.60 2.78
CA VAL A 96 14.29 -9.63 2.87
C VAL A 96 14.87 -10.67 1.90
N ARG A 97 14.43 -11.93 1.99
CA ARG A 97 14.97 -13.04 1.19
C ARG A 97 14.72 -12.90 -0.31
N ARG A 98 13.59 -12.30 -0.70
CA ARG A 98 13.23 -12.12 -2.12
C ARG A 98 13.74 -10.78 -2.69
N GLY A 99 14.18 -9.85 -1.84
CA GLY A 99 14.50 -8.49 -2.27
C GLY A 99 13.29 -7.69 -2.72
N ALA A 100 12.07 -8.12 -2.34
CA ALA A 100 10.83 -7.46 -2.69
C ALA A 100 10.66 -6.16 -1.90
N ALA A 101 10.10 -5.14 -2.54
CA ALA A 101 9.86 -3.84 -1.93
C ALA A 101 8.61 -3.84 -1.05
N ARG A 102 8.70 -3.08 0.05
CA ARG A 102 7.55 -2.72 0.89
C ARG A 102 7.27 -1.23 0.73
N THR A 103 6.06 -0.86 0.35
CA THR A 103 5.59 0.53 0.38
C THR A 103 4.62 0.69 1.56
N PRO A 104 5.04 1.19 2.74
CA PRO A 104 4.27 1.02 3.97
C PRO A 104 2.93 1.76 4.01
N THR A 105 2.81 2.94 3.40
CA THR A 105 1.66 3.86 3.56
C THR A 105 1.12 3.84 4.99
N LEU A 106 1.86 4.46 5.92
CA LEU A 106 1.55 4.42 7.35
C LEU A 106 0.26 5.19 7.67
N PHE A 107 -0.90 4.57 7.51
CA PHE A 107 -2.20 5.24 7.71
C PHE A 107 -2.36 5.82 9.12
N ALA A 108 -1.77 5.17 10.13
CA ALA A 108 -1.75 5.65 11.51
C ALA A 108 -0.88 6.91 11.73
N ALA A 109 -0.11 7.34 10.73
CA ALA A 109 0.64 8.60 10.78
C ALA A 109 -0.25 9.84 10.84
N SER A 110 -1.56 9.71 10.57
CA SER A 110 -2.54 10.77 10.82
C SER A 110 -2.59 11.21 12.29
N ALA A 111 -2.19 10.36 13.24
CA ALA A 111 -2.05 10.72 14.65
C ALA A 111 -1.05 11.85 14.89
N LEU A 112 -0.05 11.99 14.01
CA LEU A 112 0.97 13.02 14.10
C LEU A 112 0.42 14.43 13.84
N PHE A 113 -0.79 14.56 13.27
CA PHE A 113 -1.46 15.85 13.12
C PHE A 113 -1.84 16.52 14.44
N ARG A 114 -1.77 15.79 15.56
CA ARG A 114 -1.86 16.39 16.89
C ARG A 114 -0.75 17.41 17.12
N ASP A 115 0.46 17.09 16.67
CA ASP A 115 1.68 17.84 16.96
C ASP A 115 2.16 18.68 15.76
N ASP A 116 1.94 18.20 14.53
CA ASP A 116 2.35 18.90 13.30
C ASP A 116 1.16 19.13 12.35
N THR A 117 0.78 20.40 12.17
CA THR A 117 -0.30 20.80 11.23
C THR A 117 0.22 21.48 9.98
N SER A 118 1.52 21.42 9.70
CA SER A 118 2.17 22.11 8.59
C SER A 118 1.52 21.78 7.25
N LEU A 119 1.03 20.56 7.06
CA LEU A 119 0.33 20.12 5.84
C LEU A 119 -0.95 20.93 5.55
N VAL A 120 -1.69 21.37 6.58
CA VAL A 120 -2.91 22.21 6.40
C VAL A 120 -2.53 23.61 5.90
N THR A 121 -1.40 24.12 6.36
CA THR A 121 -0.93 25.46 6.01
C THR A 121 -0.05 25.49 4.77
N ASP A 122 0.41 24.33 4.29
CA ASP A 122 1.28 24.22 3.12
C ASP A 122 0.62 24.84 1.89
N ARG A 123 1.35 25.75 1.22
CA ARG A 123 0.85 26.46 0.03
C ARG A 123 0.41 25.48 -1.05
N ARG A 124 1.15 24.40 -1.29
CA ARG A 124 0.84 23.39 -2.33
C ARG A 124 -0.47 22.69 -2.01
N VAL A 125 -0.70 22.35 -0.74
CA VAL A 125 -1.97 21.73 -0.30
C VAL A 125 -3.12 22.71 -0.49
N ARG A 126 -3.00 23.96 -0.02
CA ARG A 126 -4.05 24.98 -0.17
C ARG A 126 -4.37 25.34 -1.62
N THR A 127 -3.39 25.23 -2.51
CA THR A 127 -3.55 25.56 -3.93
C THR A 127 -4.05 24.37 -4.77
N LEU A 128 -3.55 23.16 -4.52
CA LEU A 128 -3.78 22.00 -5.39
C LEU A 128 -4.88 21.06 -4.89
N TYR A 129 -5.21 21.06 -3.59
CA TYR A 129 -6.27 20.19 -3.09
C TYR A 129 -7.63 20.70 -3.55
N PRO A 130 -8.50 19.81 -4.08
CA PRO A 130 -9.91 20.11 -4.18
C PRO A 130 -10.50 20.50 -2.82
N ALA A 131 -11.51 21.38 -2.81
CA ALA A 131 -12.09 21.90 -1.57
C ALA A 131 -12.59 20.80 -0.61
N TRP A 132 -13.11 19.70 -1.17
CA TRP A 132 -13.60 18.55 -0.39
C TRP A 132 -12.45 17.79 0.29
N GLU A 133 -11.31 17.58 -0.39
CA GLU A 133 -10.10 16.98 0.20
C GLU A 133 -9.50 17.86 1.29
N TYR A 134 -9.40 19.17 1.03
CA TYR A 134 -8.91 20.11 2.02
C TYR A 134 -9.79 20.12 3.28
N THR A 135 -11.11 20.00 3.10
CA THR A 135 -12.06 19.86 4.21
C THR A 135 -11.83 18.56 4.99
N SER A 136 -11.63 17.42 4.31
CA SER A 136 -11.31 16.13 4.95
C SER A 136 -9.99 16.17 5.72
N LEU A 137 -8.96 16.80 5.16
CA LEU A 137 -7.68 17.02 5.86
C LEU A 137 -7.90 17.85 7.13
N ARG A 138 -8.61 18.98 7.04
CA ARG A 138 -8.92 19.82 8.22
C ARG A 138 -9.69 19.04 9.30
N LYS A 139 -10.66 18.21 8.91
CA LYS A 139 -11.39 17.33 9.84
C LYS A 139 -10.46 16.34 10.52
N SER A 140 -9.55 15.73 9.77
CA SER A 140 -8.55 14.79 10.31
C SER A 140 -7.63 15.47 11.33
N VAL A 141 -7.17 16.69 11.05
CA VAL A 141 -6.36 17.48 12.00
C VAL A 141 -7.14 17.85 13.25
N THR A 142 -8.39 18.32 13.12
CA THR A 142 -9.24 18.63 14.27
C THR A 142 -9.45 17.38 15.14
N ALA A 143 -9.73 16.23 14.54
CA ALA A 143 -9.91 14.97 15.27
C ALA A 143 -8.63 14.53 15.99
N ALA A 144 -7.46 14.65 15.34
CA ALA A 144 -6.18 14.29 15.95
C ALA A 144 -5.86 15.14 17.19
N LYS A 145 -6.28 16.42 17.21
CA LYS A 145 -6.08 17.33 18.34
C LYS A 145 -7.02 17.07 19.52
N SER A 146 -8.23 16.58 19.27
CA SER A 146 -9.25 16.39 20.32
C SER A 146 -9.31 14.97 20.88
N ALA A 147 -8.94 13.96 20.09
CA ALA A 147 -8.99 12.56 20.51
C ALA A 147 -7.67 12.08 21.15
N ASP A 148 -7.77 11.07 22.01
CA ASP A 148 -6.60 10.32 22.48
C ASP A 148 -5.95 9.57 21.31
N GLN A 149 -4.67 9.85 21.07
CA GLN A 149 -3.89 9.27 19.98
C GLN A 149 -3.06 8.07 20.40
N THR A 150 -3.09 7.66 21.68
CA THR A 150 -2.20 6.62 22.24
C THR A 150 -2.24 5.33 21.42
N ALA A 151 -3.44 4.82 21.13
CA ALA A 151 -3.59 3.58 20.36
C ALA A 151 -3.06 3.69 18.92
N LEU A 152 -3.28 4.84 18.25
CA LEU A 152 -2.80 5.06 16.89
C LEU A 152 -1.28 5.25 16.86
N LEU A 153 -0.70 5.94 17.85
CA LEU A 153 0.74 6.10 17.99
C LEU A 153 1.44 4.78 18.28
N ASP A 154 0.86 3.93 19.13
CA ASP A 154 1.38 2.59 19.40
C ASP A 154 1.32 1.70 18.15
N ASN A 155 0.22 1.78 17.41
CA ASN A 155 0.06 1.07 16.14
C ASN A 155 1.10 1.56 15.11
N LEU A 156 1.25 2.88 14.94
CA LEU A 156 2.26 3.49 14.08
C LEU A 156 3.67 3.05 14.47
N ARG A 157 4.00 3.05 15.77
CA ARG A 157 5.31 2.62 16.27
C ARG A 157 5.62 1.18 15.86
N ARG A 158 4.65 0.27 15.98
CA ARG A 158 4.80 -1.14 15.58
C ARG A 158 4.96 -1.31 14.07
N GLN A 159 4.22 -0.55 13.27
CA GLN A 159 4.37 -0.56 11.81
C GLN A 159 5.74 0.00 11.37
N VAL A 160 6.20 1.09 11.99
CA VAL A 160 7.55 1.64 11.75
C VAL A 160 8.62 0.62 12.16
N ALA A 161 8.44 -0.09 13.29
CA ALA A 161 9.36 -1.13 13.72
C ALA A 161 9.48 -2.28 12.70
N GLN A 162 8.36 -2.70 12.10
CA GLN A 162 8.35 -3.71 11.03
C GLN A 162 9.05 -3.20 9.77
N ALA A 163 8.78 -1.98 9.31
CA ALA A 163 9.47 -1.39 8.15
C ALA A 163 10.98 -1.26 8.40
N ALA A 164 11.37 -0.85 9.60
CA ALA A 164 12.76 -0.76 10.02
C ALA A 164 13.43 -2.15 10.12
N ALA A 165 12.69 -3.19 10.51
CA ALA A 165 13.20 -4.56 10.51
C ALA A 165 13.50 -5.07 9.09
N ILE A 166 12.64 -4.75 8.12
CA ILE A 166 12.88 -5.04 6.69
C ILE A 166 14.17 -4.35 6.23
N LEU A 167 14.33 -3.05 6.51
CA LEU A 167 15.54 -2.29 6.15
C LEU A 167 16.81 -2.86 6.79
N ARG A 168 16.78 -3.14 8.10
CA ARG A 168 17.93 -3.72 8.83
C ARG A 168 18.29 -5.11 8.32
N GLY A 169 17.31 -5.88 7.84
CA GLY A 169 17.55 -7.18 7.20
C GLY A 169 18.12 -7.08 5.78
N GLY A 170 18.29 -5.88 5.22
CA GLY A 170 18.75 -5.67 3.83
C GLY A 170 17.62 -5.67 2.79
N GLY A 171 16.35 -5.67 3.23
CA GLY A 171 15.19 -5.52 2.36
C GLY A 171 14.99 -4.07 1.92
N ARG A 172 14.01 -3.86 1.02
CA ARG A 172 13.73 -2.55 0.42
C ARG A 172 12.43 -1.96 0.95
N VAL A 173 12.47 -0.71 1.39
CA VAL A 173 11.28 0.07 1.73
C VAL A 173 11.21 1.29 0.82
N ILE A 174 10.09 1.46 0.13
CA ILE A 174 9.84 2.58 -0.78
C ILE A 174 8.87 3.55 -0.11
N THR A 175 9.18 4.84 -0.18
CA THR A 175 8.26 5.90 0.23
C THR A 175 7.40 6.29 -0.97
N ALA A 176 6.10 6.07 -0.89
CA ALA A 176 5.15 6.65 -1.81
C ALA A 176 4.16 7.51 -1.01
N PRO A 177 3.97 8.79 -1.36
CA PRO A 177 2.77 9.50 -0.94
C PRO A 177 1.60 8.76 -1.57
N THR A 178 0.73 8.16 -0.76
CA THR A 178 -0.53 7.64 -1.30
C THR A 178 -1.42 8.86 -1.51
N PRO A 179 -1.75 9.24 -2.75
CA PRO A 179 -2.74 10.28 -2.96
C PRO A 179 -4.05 9.83 -2.31
N PRO A 180 -4.87 10.76 -1.79
CA PRO A 180 -6.09 10.38 -1.12
C PRO A 180 -6.97 9.54 -2.06
N SER A 181 -7.54 8.48 -1.48
CA SER A 181 -8.42 7.56 -2.20
C SER A 181 -9.61 8.36 -2.76
N THR A 182 -9.82 8.31 -4.07
CA THR A 182 -11.06 8.79 -4.71
C THR A 182 -12.27 7.89 -4.41
N THR A 183 -12.07 6.84 -3.60
CA THR A 183 -13.14 5.97 -3.12
C THR A 183 -13.51 6.41 -1.70
N PRO A 184 -14.77 6.81 -1.45
CA PRO A 184 -15.26 7.00 -0.10
C PRO A 184 -15.20 5.65 0.67
N PRO A 185 -15.11 5.69 2.02
CA PRO A 185 -15.16 4.49 2.86
C PRO A 185 -16.46 3.70 2.66
#